data_AF-A0A369VSN8-F1
#
_entry.id   AF-A0A369VSN8-F1
#
_cell.length_a   1.000
_cell.length_b   1.000
_cell.length_c   1.000
_cell.angle_alpha   90.00
_cell.angle_beta   90.00
_cell.angle_gamma   90.00
#
_symmetry.space_group_name_H-M   'P 1'
#
loop_
_entity.id
_entity.type
_entity.pdbx_description
1 polymer ?
#
loop_
_entity_poly.entity_id
_entity_poly.type
_entity_poly.pdbx_seq_one_letter_code
_entity_poly.pdbx_strand_id
1 'polypeptide(L)'
;MTPLALVITLAGLQRFTAAQLDQDLDLTISSVGLTAAPFVAAPTLEVLPGEFRRINTISGSAIGDNVVHMTVRDEAEVGYSATGFGLFLADGTLFGVYGQDEAIVEKSPLTTMLVALDIAFPTGTTAELRFGDTNFLNPPATRETAGVAKIASRDQVAAGTEDHAFVTPLGLRAFLPVGVTTLWFGAANGVPSGWAICDGRKVQRSDGSGPITLPDLRDRVPVGAGGARELGEKFGGSSCTAETTNAGGHTPTGRTDSATTGVTVSAPVSNQTAGGGSGKSVTSASLQDPGHAHPVTIDAVPDHRHSVTLDVTQPSLALFFIMRI
;
A
#
# COMPACT_ATOMS: atom_id res chain seq x y z
N MET A 1 -23.97 -5.89 36.56
CA MET A 1 -25.19 -5.24 37.10
C MET A 1 -26.32 -6.26 37.00
N THR A 2 -27.26 -6.29 37.95
CA THR A 2 -28.41 -7.21 37.85
C THR A 2 -29.38 -6.67 36.81
N PRO A 3 -29.74 -7.44 35.76
CA PRO A 3 -30.69 -6.98 34.75
C PRO A 3 -32.05 -6.63 35.37
N LEU A 4 -32.72 -5.64 34.80
CA LEU A 4 -34.07 -5.25 35.19
C LEU A 4 -35.06 -6.30 34.69
N ALA A 5 -35.77 -6.96 35.61
CA ALA A 5 -36.70 -8.04 35.28
C ALA A 5 -38.00 -7.49 34.69
N LEU A 6 -38.17 -7.61 33.37
CA LEU A 6 -39.36 -7.15 32.68
C LEU A 6 -40.54 -8.10 32.92
N VAL A 7 -41.73 -7.55 33.12
CA VAL A 7 -42.98 -8.32 33.11
C VAL A 7 -43.68 -8.10 31.77
N ILE A 8 -43.83 -9.17 30.99
CA ILE A 8 -44.56 -9.13 29.71
C ILE A 8 -46.06 -9.04 29.99
N THR A 9 -46.76 -8.13 29.31
CA THR A 9 -48.22 -8.00 29.45
C THR A 9 -48.94 -9.12 28.71
N LEU A 10 -50.22 -9.34 29.01
CA LEU A 10 -51.06 -10.28 28.27
C LEU A 10 -51.14 -9.90 26.79
N ALA A 11 -51.25 -8.60 26.49
CA ALA A 11 -51.26 -8.10 25.11
C ALA A 11 -49.92 -8.34 24.40
N GLY A 12 -48.78 -8.08 25.07
CA GLY A 12 -47.45 -8.35 24.55
C GLY A 12 -47.21 -9.84 24.31
N LEU A 13 -47.64 -10.69 25.24
CA LEU A 13 -47.54 -12.14 25.11
C LEU A 13 -48.41 -12.68 23.97
N GLN A 14 -49.61 -12.13 23.77
CA GLN A 14 -50.47 -12.47 22.63
C GLN A 14 -49.81 -12.11 21.30
N ARG A 15 -49.22 -10.92 21.19
CA ARG A 15 -48.46 -10.50 19.99
C ARG A 15 -47.28 -11.40 19.72
N PHE A 16 -46.51 -11.71 20.77
CA PHE A 16 -45.38 -12.63 20.67
C PHE A 16 -45.82 -14.02 20.19
N THR A 17 -46.88 -14.57 20.79
CA THR A 17 -47.42 -15.88 20.40
C THR A 17 -47.97 -15.88 18.96
N ALA A 18 -48.60 -14.78 18.52
CA ALA A 18 -49.10 -14.64 17.16
C ALA A 18 -47.96 -14.62 16.13
N ALA A 19 -46.86 -13.91 16.43
CA ALA A 19 -45.67 -13.90 15.57
C ALA A 19 -45.04 -15.29 15.42
N GLN A 20 -45.06 -16.11 16.47
CA GLN A 20 -44.58 -17.50 16.46
C GLN A 20 -45.40 -18.44 15.57
N LEU A 21 -46.65 -18.07 15.27
CA LEU A 21 -47.55 -18.82 14.39
C LEU A 21 -47.43 -18.37 12.92
N ASP A 22 -46.28 -17.81 12.54
CA ASP A 22 -45.95 -17.32 11.19
C ASP A 22 -46.93 -16.26 10.67
N GLN A 23 -47.51 -15.48 11.58
CA GLN A 23 -48.15 -14.22 11.20
C GLN A 23 -47.04 -13.19 11.04
N ASP A 24 -46.97 -12.53 9.87
CA ASP A 24 -46.03 -11.43 9.58
C ASP A 24 -46.33 -10.22 10.48
N LEU A 25 -45.96 -10.36 11.75
CA LEU A 25 -46.29 -9.45 12.83
C LEU A 25 -45.02 -8.73 13.25
N ASP A 26 -45.06 -7.40 13.19
CA ASP A 26 -43.92 -6.58 13.57
C ASP A 26 -43.76 -6.54 15.10
N LEU A 27 -42.77 -7.27 15.61
CA LEU A 27 -42.35 -7.24 17.02
C LEU A 27 -41.27 -6.18 17.30
N THR A 28 -41.22 -5.12 16.50
CA THR A 28 -40.31 -3.99 16.73
C THR A 28 -40.78 -3.15 17.93
N ILE A 29 -39.96 -3.11 18.97
CA ILE A 29 -40.08 -2.15 20.07
C ILE A 29 -39.69 -0.77 19.53
N SER A 30 -40.68 0.11 19.41
CA SER A 30 -40.57 1.41 18.73
C SER A 30 -40.39 2.57 19.70
N SER A 31 -40.82 2.41 20.94
CA SER A 31 -40.76 3.46 21.94
C SER A 31 -40.78 2.92 23.37
N VAL A 32 -40.31 3.75 24.29
CA VAL A 32 -40.36 3.55 25.73
C VAL A 32 -41.22 4.63 26.36
N GLY A 33 -42.26 4.24 27.11
CA GLY A 33 -43.01 5.14 27.98
C GLY A 33 -42.37 5.20 29.35
N LEU A 34 -42.35 6.39 29.97
CA LEU A 34 -41.84 6.61 31.31
C LEU A 34 -42.98 6.95 32.26
N THR A 35 -42.88 6.45 33.50
CA THR A 35 -43.79 6.79 34.59
C THR A 35 -43.04 7.22 35.84
N ALA A 36 -43.61 8.17 36.56
CA ALA A 36 -43.17 8.62 37.87
C ALA A 36 -44.01 8.01 38.99
N ALA A 37 -45.07 7.27 38.66
CA ALA A 37 -45.92 6.59 39.63
C ALA A 37 -45.35 5.20 39.89
N PRO A 38 -44.89 4.88 41.12
CA PRO A 38 -44.53 3.52 41.49
C PRO A 38 -45.72 2.59 41.26
N PHE A 39 -45.45 1.42 40.69
CA PHE A 39 -46.48 0.41 40.43
C PHE A 39 -45.87 -0.99 40.52
N VAL A 40 -46.71 -1.96 40.87
CA VAL A 40 -46.34 -3.38 40.79
C VAL A 40 -46.55 -3.85 39.37
N ALA A 41 -45.47 -4.24 38.70
CA ALA A 41 -45.51 -4.79 37.35
C ALA A 41 -46.36 -6.07 37.31
N ALA A 42 -47.39 -6.10 36.45
CA ALA A 42 -48.32 -7.21 36.33
C ALA A 42 -48.66 -7.49 34.86
N PRO A 43 -48.83 -8.76 34.45
CA PRO A 43 -49.20 -9.10 33.08
C PRO A 43 -50.55 -8.50 32.65
N THR A 44 -51.46 -8.23 33.59
CA THR A 44 -52.80 -7.70 33.30
C THR A 44 -52.83 -6.22 32.95
N LEU A 45 -51.68 -5.52 32.93
CA LEU A 45 -51.63 -4.11 32.56
C LEU A 45 -51.86 -3.92 31.05
N GLU A 46 -52.85 -3.10 30.71
CA GLU A 46 -53.17 -2.70 29.34
C GLU A 46 -52.53 -1.35 28.96
N VAL A 47 -52.24 -0.53 29.96
CA VAL A 47 -51.59 0.78 29.83
C VAL A 47 -50.50 0.94 30.88
N LEU A 48 -49.49 1.77 30.61
CA LEU A 48 -48.47 2.11 31.59
C LEU A 48 -49.10 3.08 32.61
N PRO A 49 -49.19 2.72 33.91
CA PRO A 49 -49.82 3.57 34.91
C PRO A 49 -49.07 4.90 35.04
N GLY A 50 -49.80 6.03 34.93
CA GLY A 50 -49.20 7.36 35.10
C GLY A 50 -48.14 7.71 34.05
N GLU A 51 -48.22 7.13 32.86
CA GLU A 51 -47.33 7.51 31.76
C GLU A 51 -47.37 9.02 31.51
N PHE A 52 -46.20 9.65 31.61
CA PHE A 52 -46.08 11.10 31.41
C PHE A 52 -45.29 11.45 30.14
N ARG A 53 -44.55 10.48 29.57
CA ARG A 53 -43.68 10.72 28.41
C ARG A 53 -43.42 9.44 27.64
N ARG A 54 -43.41 9.55 26.31
CA ARG A 54 -43.02 8.48 25.39
C ARG A 54 -41.83 8.93 24.56
N ILE A 55 -40.79 8.11 24.53
CA ILE A 55 -39.52 8.37 23.84
C ILE A 55 -39.36 7.32 22.75
N ASN A 56 -39.16 7.76 21.51
CA ASN A 56 -38.95 6.89 20.34
C ASN A 56 -37.48 6.75 19.92
N THR A 57 -36.59 7.54 20.51
CA THR A 57 -35.13 7.47 20.31
C THR A 57 -34.52 6.38 21.19
N ILE A 58 -34.81 5.13 20.83
CA ILE A 58 -34.33 3.92 21.50
C ILE A 58 -33.55 3.02 20.53
N SER A 59 -32.58 2.29 21.07
CA SER A 59 -31.87 1.22 20.36
C SER A 59 -31.64 0.07 21.32
N GLY A 60 -31.63 -1.16 20.82
CA GLY A 60 -31.36 -2.32 21.66
C GLY A 60 -30.79 -3.48 20.89
N SER A 61 -30.00 -4.31 21.57
CA SER A 61 -29.50 -5.57 21.04
C SER A 61 -29.63 -6.64 22.10
N ALA A 62 -30.05 -7.84 21.69
CA ALA A 62 -29.93 -9.01 22.53
C ALA A 62 -28.43 -9.29 22.79
N ILE A 63 -28.08 -9.55 24.04
CA ILE A 63 -26.70 -9.84 24.47
C ILE A 63 -26.52 -11.27 25.00
N GLY A 64 -27.56 -12.10 24.93
CA GLY A 64 -27.59 -13.48 25.44
C GLY A 64 -28.42 -13.62 26.71
N ASP A 65 -28.72 -14.87 27.12
CA ASP A 65 -29.45 -15.20 28.36
C ASP A 65 -30.78 -14.46 28.58
N ASN A 66 -31.53 -14.22 27.50
CA ASN A 66 -32.76 -13.42 27.48
C ASN A 66 -32.58 -11.98 27.97
N VAL A 67 -31.36 -11.45 27.91
CA VAL A 67 -31.06 -10.06 28.25
C VAL A 67 -30.92 -9.24 26.97
N VAL A 68 -31.54 -8.07 26.98
CA VAL A 68 -31.37 -7.03 25.96
C VAL A 68 -30.66 -5.85 26.60
N HIS A 69 -29.58 -5.43 25.97
CA HIS A 69 -28.98 -4.14 26.26
C HIS A 69 -29.71 -3.08 25.45
N MET A 70 -30.40 -2.14 26.12
CA MET A 70 -31.17 -1.09 25.48
C MET A 70 -30.65 0.29 25.88
N THR A 71 -30.43 1.16 24.91
CA THR A 71 -30.08 2.56 25.10
C THR A 71 -31.28 3.45 24.77
N VAL A 72 -31.56 4.40 25.64
CA VAL A 72 -32.61 5.42 25.48
C VAL A 72 -31.94 6.79 25.48
N ARG A 73 -32.28 7.62 24.50
CA ARG A 73 -31.85 9.03 24.42
C ARG A 73 -33.06 9.94 24.55
N ASP A 74 -32.99 11.00 25.34
CA ASP A 74 -34.00 12.06 25.35
C ASP A 74 -33.36 13.45 25.42
N GLU A 75 -33.57 14.22 24.37
CA GLU A 75 -32.99 15.56 24.17
C GLU A 75 -33.94 16.71 24.51
N ALA A 76 -35.23 16.44 24.73
CA ALA A 76 -36.16 17.55 24.91
C ALA A 76 -35.86 18.33 26.19
N GLU A 77 -36.20 19.61 26.19
CA GLU A 77 -35.97 20.52 27.33
C GLU A 77 -37.01 20.32 28.45
N VAL A 78 -37.02 19.12 29.04
CA VAL A 78 -37.96 18.69 30.09
C VAL A 78 -37.21 17.89 31.14
N GLY A 79 -37.45 18.22 32.41
CA GLY A 79 -36.94 17.49 33.56
C GLY A 79 -37.97 16.52 34.13
N TYR A 80 -37.51 15.36 34.61
CA TYR A 80 -38.36 14.34 35.21
C TYR A 80 -37.54 13.38 36.07
N SER A 81 -38.24 12.69 36.97
CA SER A 81 -37.76 11.49 37.65
C SER A 81 -38.72 10.37 37.30
N ALA A 82 -38.20 9.24 36.81
CA ALA A 82 -39.02 8.08 36.45
C ALA A 82 -38.66 6.90 37.36
N THR A 83 -39.68 6.19 37.83
CA THR A 83 -39.58 5.01 38.70
C THR A 83 -39.87 3.71 37.94
N GLY A 84 -40.37 3.82 36.71
CA GLY A 84 -40.63 2.69 35.84
C GLY A 84 -40.76 3.07 34.37
N PHE A 85 -40.83 2.06 33.52
CA PHE A 85 -41.01 2.22 32.09
C PHE A 85 -41.87 1.10 31.48
N GLY A 86 -42.46 1.40 30.32
CA GLY A 86 -43.16 0.44 29.48
C GLY A 86 -42.53 0.40 28.08
N LEU A 87 -42.34 -0.79 27.52
CA LEU A 87 -41.88 -0.98 26.15
C LEU A 87 -43.09 -1.12 25.23
N PHE A 88 -43.11 -0.36 24.13
CA PHE A 88 -44.22 -0.34 23.18
C PHE A 88 -43.81 -0.82 21.80
N LEU A 89 -44.67 -1.63 21.16
CA LEU A 89 -44.51 -2.03 19.76
C LEU A 89 -44.82 -0.87 18.80
N ALA A 90 -44.46 -1.00 17.53
CA ALA A 90 -44.75 -0.02 16.48
C ALA A 90 -46.24 0.33 16.34
N ASP A 91 -47.13 -0.63 16.64
CA ASP A 91 -48.58 -0.44 16.60
C ASP A 91 -49.18 0.15 17.90
N GLY A 92 -48.33 0.48 18.88
CA GLY A 92 -48.73 1.05 20.17
C GLY A 92 -49.10 0.02 21.23
N THR A 93 -49.01 -1.28 20.96
CA THR A 93 -49.23 -2.32 21.98
C THR A 93 -48.20 -2.20 23.10
N LEU A 94 -48.64 -2.16 24.36
CA LEU A 94 -47.76 -2.24 25.53
C LEU A 94 -47.21 -3.65 25.65
N PHE A 95 -45.95 -3.87 25.28
CA PHE A 95 -45.32 -5.18 25.24
C PHE A 95 -44.98 -5.70 26.64
N GLY A 96 -44.35 -4.85 27.45
CA GLY A 96 -43.89 -5.22 28.78
C GLY A 96 -43.57 -4.00 29.62
N VAL A 97 -43.51 -4.20 30.94
CA VAL A 97 -43.35 -3.14 31.92
C VAL A 97 -42.31 -3.50 32.97
N TYR A 98 -41.66 -2.47 33.48
CA TYR A 98 -40.80 -2.51 34.65
C TYR A 98 -41.14 -1.33 35.56
N GLY A 99 -41.19 -1.57 36.87
CA GLY A 99 -41.47 -0.54 37.87
C GLY A 99 -40.88 -0.91 39.22
N GLN A 100 -40.47 0.11 39.97
CA GLN A 100 -39.97 0.01 41.33
C GLN A 100 -40.38 1.27 42.12
N ASP A 101 -40.07 1.30 43.42
CA ASP A 101 -40.40 2.45 44.28
C ASP A 101 -39.41 3.62 44.12
N GLU A 102 -38.13 3.32 43.84
CA GLU A 102 -37.07 4.32 43.69
C GLU A 102 -36.92 4.79 42.23
N ALA A 103 -36.38 5.99 42.03
CA ALA A 103 -36.12 6.51 40.70
C ALA A 103 -35.05 5.69 39.96
N ILE A 104 -35.35 5.27 38.73
CA ILE A 104 -34.41 4.59 37.83
C ILE A 104 -33.64 5.59 36.95
N VAL A 105 -34.23 6.76 36.69
CA VAL A 105 -33.60 7.83 35.92
C VAL A 105 -34.10 9.19 36.42
N GLU A 106 -33.15 10.11 36.56
CA GLU A 106 -33.45 11.53 36.80
C GLU A 106 -32.79 12.36 35.71
N LYS A 107 -33.56 13.28 35.14
CA LYS A 107 -33.12 14.16 34.07
C LYS A 107 -33.44 15.61 34.43
N SER A 108 -32.47 16.50 34.24
CA SER A 108 -32.66 17.94 34.31
C SER A 108 -33.13 18.49 32.95
N PRO A 109 -33.94 19.57 32.91
CA PRO A 109 -34.41 20.15 31.65
C PRO A 109 -33.28 20.57 30.69
N LEU A 110 -32.11 20.95 31.22
CA LEU A 110 -30.97 21.45 30.43
C LEU A 110 -29.97 20.35 30.02
N THR A 111 -30.33 19.08 30.21
CA THR A 111 -29.44 17.93 29.96
C THR A 111 -30.07 16.96 28.98
N THR A 112 -29.26 16.39 28.07
CA THR A 112 -29.65 15.21 27.31
C THR A 112 -29.52 13.97 28.19
N MET A 113 -30.57 13.16 28.26
CA MET A 113 -30.51 11.86 28.93
C MET A 113 -30.00 10.80 27.95
N LEU A 114 -29.01 10.03 28.38
CA LEU A 114 -28.51 8.83 27.71
C LEU A 114 -28.41 7.74 28.77
N VAL A 115 -29.35 6.78 28.75
CA VAL A 115 -29.38 5.68 29.71
C VAL A 115 -29.29 4.37 28.97
N ALA A 116 -28.40 3.50 29.44
CA ALA A 116 -28.26 2.13 29.00
C ALA A 116 -28.80 1.19 30.09
N LEU A 117 -29.73 0.30 29.72
CA LEU A 117 -30.42 -0.63 30.60
C LEU A 117 -30.20 -2.05 30.10
N ASP A 118 -29.78 -2.95 30.99
CA ASP A 118 -29.84 -4.39 30.74
C ASP A 118 -31.20 -4.90 31.23
N ILE A 119 -32.01 -5.42 30.31
CA ILE A 119 -33.40 -5.84 30.59
C ILE A 119 -33.49 -7.35 30.41
N ALA A 120 -33.86 -8.08 31.46
CA ALA A 120 -34.12 -9.51 31.39
C ALA A 120 -35.59 -9.78 31.01
N PHE A 121 -35.78 -10.56 29.95
CA PHE A 121 -37.07 -11.03 29.49
C PHE A 121 -37.39 -12.41 30.10
N PRO A 122 -38.63 -12.65 30.58
CA PRO A 122 -39.00 -13.91 31.22
C PRO A 122 -39.20 -15.07 30.23
N THR A 123 -39.30 -14.80 28.91
CA THR A 123 -39.50 -15.82 27.88
C THR A 123 -38.26 -15.98 26.98
N GLY A 124 -38.02 -17.21 26.53
CA GLY A 124 -36.75 -17.70 25.96
C GLY A 124 -36.32 -17.24 24.57
N THR A 125 -36.91 -16.18 24.00
CA THR A 125 -36.62 -15.83 22.59
C THR A 125 -36.63 -14.32 22.37
N THR A 126 -35.65 -13.61 22.93
CA THR A 126 -35.36 -12.21 22.56
C THR A 126 -34.89 -12.07 21.09
N ALA A 127 -34.62 -13.17 20.41
CA ALA A 127 -34.17 -13.20 19.01
C ALA A 127 -35.20 -12.68 18.00
N GLU A 128 -36.49 -12.68 18.35
CA GLU A 128 -37.57 -12.18 17.47
C GLU A 128 -37.90 -10.71 17.72
N LEU A 129 -37.44 -10.14 18.84
CA LEU A 129 -37.64 -8.74 19.15
C LEU A 129 -36.65 -7.91 18.33
N ARG A 130 -37.20 -6.96 17.57
CA ARG A 130 -36.42 -5.88 16.96
C ARG A 130 -36.54 -4.66 17.85
N PHE A 131 -35.49 -3.85 17.89
CA PHE A 131 -35.49 -2.56 18.60
C PHE A 131 -35.29 -1.47 17.54
N GLY A 132 -35.95 -0.32 17.73
CA GLY A 132 -36.10 0.75 16.72
C GLY A 132 -34.85 1.23 15.97
N ASP A 133 -35.08 2.15 15.01
CA ASP A 133 -34.10 2.54 14.00
C ASP A 133 -32.83 3.20 14.55
N THR A 134 -31.71 2.77 13.96
CA THR A 134 -30.30 2.94 14.32
C THR A 134 -29.73 4.36 14.21
N ASN A 135 -30.45 5.41 14.56
CA ASN A 135 -29.94 6.78 14.39
C ASN A 135 -29.02 7.26 15.52
N PHE A 136 -28.08 6.39 15.95
CA PHE A 136 -26.72 6.86 16.19
C PHE A 136 -26.09 6.98 14.79
N LEU A 137 -26.37 8.08 14.08
CA LEU A 137 -25.77 8.31 12.77
C LEU A 137 -24.25 8.22 12.93
N ASN A 138 -23.67 7.11 12.49
CA ASN A 138 -22.28 7.03 12.09
C ASN A 138 -22.29 7.38 10.60
N PRO A 139 -22.35 8.69 10.24
CA PRO A 139 -22.47 9.08 8.84
C PRO A 139 -21.33 8.44 8.04
N PRO A 140 -21.60 7.99 6.81
CA PRO A 140 -20.53 7.47 5.97
C PRO A 140 -19.48 8.55 5.74
N ALA A 141 -18.21 8.19 5.84
CA ALA A 141 -17.13 9.12 5.54
C ALA A 141 -17.22 9.57 4.07
N THR A 142 -17.06 10.87 3.85
CA THR A 142 -16.92 11.48 2.52
C THR A 142 -15.59 12.23 2.46
N ARG A 143 -15.22 12.77 1.30
CA ARG A 143 -14.00 13.59 1.18
C ARG A 143 -14.09 14.87 2.00
N GLU A 144 -15.30 15.37 2.22
CA GLU A 144 -15.57 16.66 2.86
C GLU A 144 -16.04 16.51 4.32
N THR A 145 -16.57 15.33 4.70
CA THR A 145 -17.17 15.10 6.03
C THR A 145 -16.62 13.83 6.67
N ALA A 146 -16.13 13.96 7.90
CA ALA A 146 -15.67 12.82 8.70
C ALA A 146 -16.83 11.84 9.01
N GLY A 147 -16.51 10.55 9.04
CA GLY A 147 -17.51 9.50 9.24
C GLY A 147 -16.89 8.12 9.35
N VAL A 148 -17.71 7.08 9.25
CA VAL A 148 -17.27 5.68 9.24
C VAL A 148 -17.16 5.18 7.80
N ALA A 149 -16.10 4.44 7.50
CA ALA A 149 -15.96 3.73 6.23
C ALA A 149 -15.39 2.33 6.46
N LYS A 150 -15.61 1.44 5.50
CA LYS A 150 -15.12 0.06 5.56
C LYS A 150 -13.63 0.00 5.26
N ILE A 151 -13.01 -1.13 5.59
CA ILE A 151 -11.66 -1.45 5.13
C ILE A 151 -11.74 -1.94 3.67
N ALA A 152 -10.87 -1.41 2.80
CA ALA A 152 -10.79 -1.86 1.41
C ALA A 152 -10.25 -3.30 1.33
N SER A 153 -10.87 -4.12 0.49
CA SER A 153 -10.34 -5.44 0.13
C SER A 153 -9.07 -5.32 -0.72
N ARG A 154 -8.27 -6.38 -0.80
CA ARG A 154 -7.03 -6.37 -1.60
C ARG A 154 -7.29 -6.13 -3.09
N ASP A 155 -8.35 -6.71 -3.63
CA ASP A 155 -8.72 -6.54 -5.03
C ASP A 155 -9.15 -5.10 -5.33
N GLN A 156 -9.89 -4.48 -4.41
CA GLN A 156 -10.26 -3.06 -4.52
C GLN A 156 -9.05 -2.14 -4.44
N VAL A 157 -8.06 -2.43 -3.58
CA VAL A 157 -6.80 -1.68 -3.52
C VAL A 157 -6.01 -1.81 -4.82
N ALA A 158 -5.93 -3.01 -5.39
CA ALA A 158 -5.22 -3.26 -6.64
C ALA A 158 -5.91 -2.59 -7.85
N ALA A 159 -7.24 -2.60 -7.88
CA ALA A 159 -8.02 -2.04 -8.98
C ALA A 159 -8.30 -0.53 -8.84
N GLY A 160 -8.21 0.03 -7.63
CA GLY A 160 -8.49 1.44 -7.37
C GLY A 160 -9.96 1.85 -7.56
N THR A 161 -10.90 0.94 -7.31
CA THR A 161 -12.32 1.10 -7.68
C THR A 161 -13.26 1.49 -6.53
N GLU A 162 -12.76 1.63 -5.31
CA GLU A 162 -13.56 1.91 -4.11
C GLU A 162 -13.11 3.22 -3.46
N ASP A 163 -14.06 4.14 -3.32
CA ASP A 163 -13.82 5.51 -2.90
C ASP A 163 -14.29 5.78 -1.46
N HIS A 164 -15.14 4.90 -0.91
CA HIS A 164 -15.65 4.95 0.45
C HIS A 164 -15.07 3.82 1.31
N ALA A 165 -13.74 3.65 1.24
CA ALA A 165 -13.02 2.71 2.08
C ALA A 165 -11.62 3.21 2.42
N PHE A 166 -11.11 2.80 3.58
CA PHE A 166 -9.74 3.10 3.97
C PHE A 166 -8.82 1.91 3.65
N VAL A 167 -7.58 2.20 3.24
CA VAL A 167 -6.54 1.20 3.02
C VAL A 167 -5.75 1.00 4.31
N THR A 168 -5.68 -0.23 4.81
CA THR A 168 -4.83 -0.56 5.96
C THR A 168 -3.36 -0.60 5.56
N PRO A 169 -2.41 -0.45 6.51
CA PRO A 169 -0.98 -0.63 6.20
C PRO A 169 -0.67 -1.96 5.51
N LEU A 170 -1.40 -3.03 5.85
CA LEU A 170 -1.28 -4.33 5.18
C LEU A 170 -1.80 -4.29 3.72
N GLY A 171 -2.93 -3.62 3.49
CA GLY A 171 -3.48 -3.40 2.15
C GLY A 171 -2.54 -2.58 1.26
N LEU A 172 -2.00 -1.48 1.78
CA LEU A 172 -1.06 -0.62 1.07
C LEU A 172 0.23 -1.38 0.73
N ARG A 173 0.73 -2.21 1.67
CA ARG A 173 1.89 -3.06 1.43
C ARG A 173 1.66 -4.08 0.30
N ALA A 174 0.44 -4.59 0.13
CA ALA A 174 0.11 -5.52 -0.95
C ALA A 174 0.11 -4.86 -2.33
N PHE A 175 -0.12 -3.54 -2.40
CA PHE A 175 -0.07 -2.79 -3.66
C PHE A 175 1.33 -2.69 -4.27
N LEU A 176 2.39 -2.75 -3.45
CA LEU A 176 3.78 -2.80 -3.93
C LEU A 176 4.25 -4.26 -3.98
N PRO A 177 4.17 -4.95 -5.14
CA PRO A 177 4.55 -6.35 -5.22
C PRO A 177 6.05 -6.55 -4.95
N VAL A 178 6.38 -7.72 -4.41
CA VAL A 178 7.78 -8.17 -4.30
C VAL A 178 8.42 -8.17 -5.69
N GLY A 179 9.62 -7.62 -5.79
CA GLY A 179 10.33 -7.45 -7.07
C GLY A 179 10.33 -6.01 -7.61
N VAL A 180 9.44 -5.12 -7.13
CA VAL A 180 9.51 -3.69 -7.47
C VAL A 180 10.88 -3.16 -7.06
N THR A 181 11.60 -2.59 -8.03
CA THR A 181 12.92 -2.02 -7.85
C THR A 181 12.86 -0.52 -8.08
N THR A 182 13.46 0.25 -7.17
CA THR A 182 13.50 1.73 -7.24
C THR A 182 14.86 2.28 -6.83
N LEU A 183 15.07 3.56 -7.08
CA LEU A 183 16.26 4.30 -6.69
C LEU A 183 16.15 4.76 -5.22
N TRP A 184 17.28 4.68 -4.51
CA TRP A 184 17.42 5.08 -3.11
C TRP A 184 18.66 5.93 -2.92
N PHE A 185 18.45 7.18 -2.48
CA PHE A 185 19.51 8.15 -2.19
C PHE A 185 19.97 8.13 -0.73
N GLY A 186 19.36 7.30 0.13
CA GLY A 186 19.75 7.17 1.53
C GLY A 186 20.92 6.21 1.76
N ALA A 187 21.40 6.15 3.00
CA ALA A 187 22.49 5.25 3.38
C ALA A 187 22.06 3.77 3.31
N ALA A 188 23.03 2.87 3.11
CA ALA A 188 22.80 1.43 3.03
C ALA A 188 22.19 0.82 4.30
N ASN A 189 22.56 1.35 5.48
CA ASN A 189 21.98 0.95 6.76
C ASN A 189 20.61 1.62 7.05
N GLY A 190 20.18 2.56 6.22
CA GLY A 190 18.89 3.23 6.30
C GLY A 190 17.83 2.65 5.37
N VAL A 191 18.11 1.52 4.71
CA VAL A 191 17.14 0.87 3.81
C VAL A 191 15.88 0.49 4.60
N PRO A 192 14.68 0.91 4.16
CA PRO A 192 13.46 0.65 4.89
C PRO A 192 13.17 -0.85 5.08
N SER A 193 12.48 -1.20 6.16
CA SER A 193 12.01 -2.57 6.39
C SER A 193 11.15 -3.06 5.21
N GLY A 194 11.38 -4.30 4.77
CA GLY A 194 10.75 -4.85 3.58
C GLY A 194 11.45 -4.46 2.26
N TRP A 195 12.59 -3.79 2.31
CA TRP A 195 13.41 -3.50 1.14
C TRP A 195 14.82 -4.05 1.32
N ALA A 196 15.51 -4.31 0.22
CA ALA A 196 16.90 -4.76 0.23
C ALA A 196 17.67 -4.16 -0.96
N ILE A 197 18.94 -3.85 -0.76
CA ILE A 197 19.84 -3.41 -1.83
C ILE A 197 20.02 -4.52 -2.86
N CYS A 198 19.94 -4.16 -4.14
CA CYS A 198 20.17 -5.05 -5.28
C CYS A 198 21.67 -5.35 -5.46
N ASP A 199 22.21 -6.21 -4.61
CA ASP A 199 23.64 -6.59 -4.54
C ASP A 199 23.89 -8.05 -4.94
N GLY A 200 22.88 -8.74 -5.49
CA GLY A 200 22.98 -10.14 -5.90
C GLY A 200 22.74 -11.18 -4.81
N ARG A 201 22.60 -10.77 -3.54
CA ARG A 201 22.44 -11.74 -2.44
C ARG A 201 21.04 -12.34 -2.39
N LYS A 202 20.93 -13.48 -1.70
CA LYS A 202 19.66 -14.14 -1.40
C LYS A 202 19.10 -13.61 -0.08
N VAL A 203 17.82 -13.25 -0.07
CA VAL A 203 17.12 -12.67 1.10
C VAL A 203 15.77 -13.34 1.28
N GLN A 204 15.23 -13.31 2.51
CA GLN A 204 13.87 -13.80 2.75
C GLN A 204 12.86 -12.77 2.30
N ARG A 205 11.79 -13.22 1.64
CA ARG A 205 10.69 -12.33 1.31
C ARG A 205 9.95 -11.90 2.57
N SER A 206 9.53 -10.64 2.63
CA SER A 206 8.79 -10.13 3.79
C SER A 206 7.39 -10.74 3.89
N ASP A 207 6.84 -11.28 2.79
CA ASP A 207 5.53 -11.93 2.74
C ASP A 207 5.57 -13.39 3.21
N GLY A 208 6.75 -13.92 3.55
CA GLY A 208 6.93 -15.29 4.02
C GLY A 208 6.93 -16.34 2.91
N SER A 209 6.84 -15.98 1.63
CA SER A 209 6.86 -16.93 0.49
C SER A 209 8.25 -17.49 0.16
N GLY A 210 9.15 -17.51 1.15
CA GLY A 210 10.51 -18.05 1.04
C GLY A 210 11.51 -17.08 0.42
N PRO A 211 12.71 -17.56 0.08
CA PRO A 211 13.81 -16.68 -0.30
C PRO A 211 13.76 -16.23 -1.77
N ILE A 212 14.26 -15.04 -2.04
CA ILE A 212 14.45 -14.43 -3.36
C ILE A 212 15.92 -14.05 -3.57
N THR A 213 16.46 -14.28 -4.76
CA THR A 213 17.77 -13.77 -5.16
C THR A 213 17.58 -12.39 -5.79
N LEU A 214 18.24 -11.39 -5.23
CA LEU A 214 18.17 -10.02 -5.74
C LEU A 214 18.99 -9.90 -7.04
N PRO A 215 18.62 -9.01 -7.98
CA PRO A 215 19.54 -8.64 -9.05
C PRO A 215 20.77 -7.94 -8.46
N ASP A 216 21.92 -8.05 -9.12
CA ASP A 216 23.11 -7.26 -8.79
C ASP A 216 23.18 -6.05 -9.74
N LEU A 217 22.74 -4.89 -9.23
CA LEU A 217 22.64 -3.63 -9.98
C LEU A 217 23.70 -2.61 -9.57
N ARG A 218 24.70 -3.01 -8.77
CA ARG A 218 25.84 -2.14 -8.45
C ARG A 218 26.61 -1.82 -9.73
N ASP A 219 26.99 -0.55 -9.88
CA ASP A 219 27.73 -0.02 -11.03
C ASP A 219 27.03 -0.27 -12.38
N ARG A 220 25.69 -0.26 -12.38
CA ARG A 220 24.87 -0.54 -13.57
C ARG A 220 23.77 0.49 -13.77
N VAL A 221 23.37 0.63 -15.02
CA VAL A 221 22.18 1.37 -15.44
C VAL A 221 21.15 0.36 -15.95
N PRO A 222 19.96 0.25 -15.33
CA PRO A 222 18.92 -0.64 -15.80
C PRO A 222 18.41 -0.22 -17.19
N VAL A 223 18.21 -1.22 -18.05
CA VAL A 223 17.57 -1.06 -19.34
C VAL A 223 16.38 -2.01 -19.40
N GLY A 224 15.28 -1.57 -20.01
CA GLY A 224 14.08 -2.38 -20.15
C GLY A 224 14.37 -3.68 -20.91
N ALA A 225 13.96 -4.81 -20.34
CA ALA A 225 13.98 -6.10 -21.02
C ALA A 225 12.97 -6.09 -22.19
N GLY A 226 13.25 -6.83 -23.26
CA GLY A 226 12.42 -6.90 -24.45
C GLY A 226 13.07 -7.74 -25.56
N GLY A 227 12.57 -7.68 -26.79
CA GLY A 227 13.04 -8.55 -27.88
C GLY A 227 14.54 -8.46 -28.23
N ALA A 228 15.24 -7.42 -27.77
CA ALA A 228 16.69 -7.27 -27.95
C ALA A 228 17.55 -7.79 -26.77
N ARG A 229 16.94 -7.93 -25.58
CA ARG A 229 17.62 -8.24 -24.31
C ARG A 229 16.69 -9.00 -23.38
N GLU A 230 17.12 -10.18 -22.95
CA GLU A 230 16.35 -10.98 -21.99
C GLU A 230 16.38 -10.36 -20.59
N LEU A 231 15.38 -10.70 -19.76
CA LEU A 231 15.33 -10.23 -18.38
C LEU A 231 16.57 -10.70 -17.60
N GLY A 232 17.32 -9.74 -17.05
CA GLY A 232 18.52 -10.01 -16.26
C GLY A 232 19.81 -10.14 -17.07
N GLU A 233 19.77 -10.02 -18.40
CA GLU A 233 20.96 -9.95 -19.24
C GLU A 233 21.83 -8.73 -18.85
N LYS A 234 23.12 -8.98 -18.61
CA LYS A 234 24.10 -7.94 -18.30
C LYS A 234 24.85 -7.57 -19.58
N PHE A 235 24.91 -6.29 -19.90
CA PHE A 235 25.61 -5.79 -21.09
C PHE A 235 26.19 -4.39 -20.85
N GLY A 236 26.94 -3.89 -21.84
CA GLY A 236 27.65 -2.62 -21.76
C GLY A 236 29.00 -2.72 -21.04
N GLY A 237 29.75 -1.63 -21.08
CA GLY A 237 31.04 -1.49 -20.41
C GLY A 237 31.35 0.00 -20.17
N SER A 238 32.18 0.29 -19.17
CA SER A 238 32.66 1.64 -18.88
C SER A 238 33.75 2.10 -19.85
N SER A 239 34.33 1.19 -20.62
CA SER A 239 35.31 1.51 -21.65
C SER A 239 35.03 0.74 -22.93
N CYS A 240 35.50 1.31 -24.04
CA CYS A 240 35.56 0.67 -25.33
C CYS A 240 36.98 0.83 -25.88
N THR A 241 37.57 -0.26 -26.36
CA THR A 241 38.86 -0.23 -27.05
C THR A 241 38.62 -0.36 -28.54
N ALA A 242 39.02 0.68 -29.28
CA ALA A 242 39.10 0.64 -30.72
C ALA A 242 40.52 0.25 -31.12
N GLU A 243 40.64 -0.82 -31.90
CA GLU A 243 41.91 -1.28 -32.47
C GLU A 243 41.94 -0.92 -33.95
N THR A 244 43.07 -0.40 -34.45
CA THR A 244 43.27 -0.32 -35.88
C THR A 244 43.62 -1.71 -36.42
N THR A 245 42.90 -2.18 -37.44
CA THR A 245 43.24 -3.44 -38.12
C THR A 245 44.51 -3.31 -38.96
N ASN A 246 44.86 -2.09 -39.38
CA ASN A 246 46.08 -1.74 -40.12
C ASN A 246 46.96 -0.75 -39.34
N ALA A 247 48.29 -0.90 -39.49
CA ALA A 247 49.31 -0.02 -38.92
C ALA A 247 48.97 1.46 -39.15
N GLY A 248 49.12 2.29 -38.11
CA GLY A 248 48.93 3.74 -38.24
C GLY A 248 49.87 4.31 -39.29
N GLY A 249 49.37 5.27 -40.08
CA GLY A 249 50.17 5.95 -41.09
C GLY A 249 51.36 6.66 -40.44
N HIS A 250 52.58 6.26 -40.81
CA HIS A 250 53.81 6.92 -40.39
C HIS A 250 54.42 7.66 -41.57
N THR A 251 54.97 8.85 -41.32
CA THR A 251 55.75 9.61 -42.30
C THR A 251 57.20 9.65 -41.82
N PRO A 252 58.05 8.68 -42.19
CA PRO A 252 59.45 8.72 -41.80
C PRO A 252 60.16 9.85 -42.55
N THR A 253 60.76 10.78 -41.81
CA THR A 253 61.63 11.81 -42.39
C THR A 253 63.10 11.42 -42.17
N GLY A 254 63.83 11.13 -43.24
CA GLY A 254 65.29 11.00 -43.21
C GLY A 254 65.94 12.28 -43.74
N ARG A 255 66.90 12.85 -43.00
CA ARG A 255 67.76 13.95 -43.48
C ARG A 255 69.19 13.45 -43.52
N THR A 256 69.83 13.51 -44.69
CA THR A 256 71.27 13.31 -44.84
C THR A 256 71.94 14.68 -44.88
N ASP A 257 72.80 15.00 -43.91
CA ASP A 257 73.68 16.15 -44.05
C ASP A 257 74.85 15.75 -44.97
N SER A 258 74.87 16.28 -46.19
CA SER A 258 76.02 16.13 -47.09
C SER A 258 77.15 17.03 -46.62
N ALA A 259 78.12 16.45 -45.93
CA ALA A 259 79.37 17.12 -45.59
C ALA A 259 80.58 16.27 -45.98
N THR A 260 80.65 15.84 -47.25
CA THR A 260 81.91 15.54 -47.94
C THR A 260 81.67 15.48 -49.45
N THR A 261 82.47 16.19 -50.25
CA THR A 261 82.37 16.22 -51.72
C THR A 261 82.56 14.82 -52.32
N GLY A 262 81.56 14.33 -53.06
CA GLY A 262 81.68 13.15 -53.93
C GLY A 262 80.72 12.00 -53.67
N VAL A 263 79.93 12.01 -52.59
CA VAL A 263 78.97 10.94 -52.26
C VAL A 263 77.54 11.46 -52.39
N THR A 264 76.70 10.71 -53.12
CA THR A 264 75.27 11.04 -53.31
C THR A 264 74.41 9.92 -52.73
N VAL A 265 73.40 10.27 -51.92
CA VAL A 265 72.41 9.31 -51.41
C VAL A 265 71.11 9.52 -52.18
N SER A 266 70.61 8.45 -52.82
CA SER A 266 69.30 8.45 -53.49
C SER A 266 68.36 7.47 -52.80
N ALA A 267 67.18 7.95 -52.38
CA ALA A 267 66.12 7.13 -51.83
C ALA A 267 64.77 7.54 -52.44
N PRO A 268 63.87 6.58 -52.79
CA PRO A 268 62.52 6.90 -53.22
C PRO A 268 61.70 7.48 -52.06
N VAL A 269 60.92 8.53 -52.32
CA VAL A 269 60.00 9.11 -51.34
C VAL A 269 58.67 8.35 -51.39
N SER A 270 58.28 7.70 -50.28
CA SER A 270 56.95 7.08 -50.15
C SER A 270 56.00 8.02 -49.40
N ASN A 271 54.86 8.38 -49.98
CA ASN A 271 53.82 9.13 -49.31
C ASN A 271 52.70 8.16 -48.89
N GLN A 272 52.56 7.89 -47.59
CA GLN A 272 51.55 6.98 -47.06
C GLN A 272 50.37 7.78 -46.49
N THR A 273 49.15 7.52 -46.96
CA THR A 273 47.92 8.15 -46.43
C THR A 273 47.22 7.23 -45.41
N ALA A 274 46.42 7.82 -44.52
CA ALA A 274 45.75 7.18 -43.38
C ALA A 274 44.77 6.02 -43.72
N GLY A 275 44.60 5.65 -44.99
CA GLY A 275 43.72 4.57 -45.45
C GLY A 275 44.43 3.22 -45.73
N GLY A 276 45.72 3.10 -45.40
CA GLY A 276 46.51 1.92 -45.77
C GLY A 276 46.89 1.96 -47.25
N GLY A 277 48.00 2.61 -47.57
CA GLY A 277 48.57 2.54 -48.92
C GLY A 277 49.08 1.14 -49.22
N SER A 278 48.73 0.57 -50.37
CA SER A 278 49.45 -0.56 -50.94
C SER A 278 50.66 -0.03 -51.72
N GLY A 279 51.87 -0.38 -51.32
CA GLY A 279 53.08 0.05 -52.03
C GLY A 279 54.17 0.58 -51.10
N LYS A 280 54.90 -0.38 -50.52
CA LYS A 280 56.25 -0.40 -49.95
C LYS A 280 56.77 0.86 -49.22
N SER A 281 57.03 0.68 -47.93
CA SER A 281 58.08 1.35 -47.15
C SER A 281 59.39 1.43 -47.96
N VAL A 282 60.31 2.36 -47.62
CA VAL A 282 61.65 2.42 -48.26
C VAL A 282 62.35 1.06 -48.10
N THR A 283 62.31 0.21 -49.12
CA THR A 283 62.89 -1.16 -49.08
C THR A 283 64.36 -1.19 -49.50
N SER A 284 64.88 -0.07 -49.99
CA SER A 284 66.27 0.04 -50.44
C SER A 284 66.72 1.49 -50.45
N ALA A 285 67.94 1.74 -49.98
CA ALA A 285 68.70 2.97 -50.18
C ALA A 285 70.10 2.57 -50.66
N SER A 286 70.70 3.36 -51.53
CA SER A 286 72.05 3.09 -52.05
C SER A 286 72.97 4.27 -51.78
N LEU A 287 74.18 3.96 -51.33
CA LEU A 287 75.30 4.89 -51.27
C LEU A 287 76.16 4.66 -52.52
N GLN A 288 76.36 5.71 -53.32
CA GLN A 288 77.20 5.62 -54.50
C GLN A 288 78.56 6.26 -54.21
N ASP A 289 79.57 5.40 -54.07
CA ASP A 289 80.98 5.75 -53.92
C ASP A 289 81.72 5.22 -55.16
N PRO A 290 82.41 6.06 -55.96
CA PRO A 290 83.01 5.66 -57.23
C PRO A 290 84.06 4.53 -57.15
N GLY A 291 84.52 4.14 -55.95
CA GLY A 291 85.60 3.15 -55.77
C GLY A 291 85.19 1.78 -55.19
N HIS A 292 84.03 1.65 -54.54
CA HIS A 292 83.63 0.42 -53.84
C HIS A 292 82.13 0.39 -53.48
N ALA A 293 81.59 -0.81 -53.22
CA ALA A 293 80.19 -1.01 -52.81
C ALA A 293 80.05 -1.03 -51.28
N HIS A 294 79.14 -0.22 -50.74
CA HIS A 294 78.79 -0.21 -49.31
C HIS A 294 77.46 -0.93 -49.09
N PRO A 295 77.37 -1.94 -48.19
CA PRO A 295 76.08 -2.51 -47.81
C PRO A 295 75.31 -1.52 -46.95
N VAL A 296 74.08 -1.20 -47.37
CA VAL A 296 73.13 -0.41 -46.57
C VAL A 296 72.06 -1.37 -46.06
N THR A 297 72.02 -1.55 -44.74
CA THR A 297 70.95 -2.31 -44.09
C THR A 297 69.88 -1.34 -43.63
N ILE A 298 68.64 -1.56 -44.07
CA ILE A 298 67.46 -0.85 -43.57
C ILE A 298 66.68 -1.84 -42.73
N ASP A 299 66.69 -1.65 -41.41
CA ASP A 299 65.86 -2.44 -40.50
C ASP A 299 64.40 -1.97 -40.64
N ALA A 300 63.53 -2.89 -41.07
CA ALA A 300 62.10 -2.62 -41.08
C ALA A 300 61.61 -2.45 -39.64
N VAL A 301 60.84 -1.40 -39.37
CA VAL A 301 60.10 -1.31 -38.10
C VAL A 301 59.10 -2.46 -38.05
N PRO A 302 59.08 -3.29 -36.99
CA PRO A 302 58.11 -4.36 -36.84
C PRO A 302 56.68 -3.82 -36.91
N ASP A 303 55.77 -4.62 -37.47
CA ASP A 303 54.35 -4.29 -37.46
C ASP A 303 53.88 -4.05 -36.03
N HIS A 304 53.13 -2.97 -35.82
CA HIS A 304 52.57 -2.62 -34.52
C HIS A 304 51.16 -2.10 -34.68
N ARG A 305 50.33 -2.35 -33.66
CA ARG A 305 48.95 -1.90 -33.59
C ARG A 305 48.83 -0.64 -32.74
N HIS A 306 47.84 0.18 -33.06
CA HIS A 306 47.40 1.24 -32.17
C HIS A 306 46.07 0.85 -31.54
N SER A 307 46.06 0.84 -30.21
CA SER A 307 44.87 0.69 -29.40
C SER A 307 44.53 2.05 -28.80
N VAL A 308 43.27 2.49 -28.95
CA VAL A 308 42.75 3.63 -28.18
C VAL A 308 41.63 3.12 -27.29
N THR A 309 41.84 3.22 -25.99
CA THR A 309 40.80 2.96 -24.99
C THR A 309 40.16 4.27 -24.61
N LEU A 310 38.86 4.39 -24.85
CA LEU A 310 38.06 5.53 -24.47
C LEU A 310 37.20 5.17 -23.26
N ASP A 311 37.12 6.08 -22.30
CA ASP A 311 36.08 6.05 -21.28
C ASP A 311 34.76 6.44 -21.95
N VAL A 312 33.78 5.54 -21.90
CA VAL A 312 32.44 5.74 -22.44
C VAL A 312 31.39 5.86 -21.32
N THR A 313 31.85 6.02 -20.08
CA THR A 313 30.99 6.20 -18.91
C THR A 313 30.22 7.50 -19.04
N GLN A 314 28.90 7.41 -19.01
CA GLN A 314 28.04 8.58 -19.02
C GLN A 314 28.14 9.32 -17.68
N PRO A 315 28.10 10.67 -17.67
CA PRO A 315 27.95 11.44 -16.44
C PRO A 315 26.75 10.92 -15.64
N SER A 316 27.00 10.42 -14.43
CA SER A 316 26.02 9.68 -13.65
C SER A 316 26.18 9.96 -12.15
N LEU A 317 25.08 9.82 -11.41
CA LEU A 317 25.05 9.88 -9.95
C LEU A 317 24.71 8.48 -9.42
N ALA A 318 25.58 7.95 -8.56
CA ALA A 318 25.39 6.63 -7.98
C ALA A 318 24.33 6.67 -6.87
N LEU A 319 23.23 5.94 -7.07
CA LEU A 319 22.21 5.65 -6.08
C LEU A 319 22.15 4.15 -5.86
N PHE A 320 21.67 3.72 -4.69
CA PHE A 320 21.34 2.32 -4.51
C PHE A 320 20.08 1.98 -5.29
N PHE A 321 20.08 0.80 -5.91
CA PHE A 321 18.85 0.13 -6.26
C PHE A 321 18.37 -0.65 -5.05
N ILE A 322 17.14 -0.42 -4.62
CA ILE A 322 16.48 -1.24 -3.61
C ILE A 322 15.28 -1.95 -4.21
N MET A 323 15.11 -3.22 -3.84
CA MET A 323 14.00 -4.05 -4.26
C MET A 323 13.09 -4.35 -3.07
N ARG A 324 11.77 -4.28 -3.29
CA ARG A 324 10.77 -4.76 -2.35
C ARG A 324 10.94 -6.28 -2.21
N ILE A 325 11.20 -6.74 -0.97
CA ILE A 325 11.37 -8.16 -0.62
C ILE A 325 10.16 -8.70 0.10
#